data_AF-A0A7S2VT69-F1
#
_entry.id   AF-A0A7S2VT69-F1
#
_cell.length_a   1.000
_cell.length_b   1.000
_cell.length_c   1.000
_cell.angle_alpha   90.00
_cell.angle_beta   90.00
_cell.angle_gamma   90.00
#
_symmetry.space_group_name_H-M   'P 1'
#
loop_
_entity.id
_entity.type
_entity.pdbx_description
1 polymer ?
#
loop_
_entity_poly.entity_id
_entity_poly.type
_entity_poly.pdbx_seq_one_letter_code
_entity_poly.pdbx_strand_id
1 'polypeptide(L)'
;FVEDIVSDPGAALRGVAEFLNMKACPKSIQRAIDRVQQALDAGTLLQCGGMAFPGAELQAMRTHICDFEQSLADLPLETRAMWDDRMRAWTMLPHARMAAMAAMIAEHHIWDPPRWWSAHLSKTCRPCTFWLDRRCRHGDACAFCHGPGHQHSKRPSKKLRDRRDKLKHRMQARTPSPAGLSS
;
A
#
# COMPACT_ATOMS: atom_id res chain seq x y z
N PHE A 1 -1.38 -11.76 -14.02
CA PHE A 1 0.03 -11.35 -13.82
C PHE A 1 0.57 -11.71 -12.44
N VAL A 2 0.02 -11.18 -11.33
CA VAL A 2 0.52 -11.55 -9.98
C VAL A 2 0.35 -13.06 -9.71
N GLU A 3 -0.82 -13.61 -10.05
CA GLU A 3 -1.07 -15.06 -9.95
C GLU A 3 -0.13 -15.89 -10.84
N ASP A 4 0.22 -15.37 -12.02
CA ASP A 4 1.16 -16.01 -12.94
C ASP A 4 2.60 -15.98 -12.40
N ILE A 5 3.02 -14.90 -11.72
CA ILE A 5 4.32 -14.83 -11.05
C ILE A 5 4.43 -15.89 -9.96
N VAL A 6 3.35 -16.14 -9.21
CA VAL A 6 3.33 -17.15 -8.15
C VAL A 6 3.32 -18.57 -8.72
N SER A 7 2.59 -18.77 -9.83
CA SER A 7 2.41 -20.10 -10.43
C SER A 7 3.59 -20.54 -11.31
N ASP A 8 4.13 -19.61 -12.12
CA ASP A 8 5.31 -19.81 -12.97
C ASP A 8 6.08 -18.48 -13.12
N PRO A 9 6.99 -18.16 -12.17
CA PRO A 9 7.75 -16.90 -12.20
C PRO A 9 8.61 -16.79 -13.46
N GLY A 10 9.05 -17.92 -14.02
CA GLY A 10 9.87 -17.97 -15.22
C GLY A 10 9.11 -17.48 -16.45
N ALA A 11 7.94 -18.05 -16.72
CA ALA A 11 7.10 -17.65 -17.84
C ALA A 11 6.64 -16.20 -17.72
N ALA A 12 6.20 -15.78 -16.52
CA ALA A 12 5.73 -14.43 -16.27
C ALA A 12 6.82 -13.37 -16.52
N LEU A 13 8.02 -13.56 -15.97
CA LEU A 13 9.14 -12.62 -16.13
C LEU A 13 9.68 -12.58 -17.56
N ARG A 14 9.69 -13.72 -18.27
CA ARG A 14 10.02 -13.74 -19.70
C ARG A 14 8.99 -12.97 -20.53
N GLY A 15 7.70 -13.13 -20.24
CA GLY A 15 6.63 -12.37 -20.89
C GLY A 15 6.78 -10.86 -20.67
N VAL A 16 7.14 -10.42 -19.46
CA VAL A 16 7.45 -9.01 -19.19
C VAL A 16 8.67 -8.55 -19.95
N ALA A 17 9.76 -9.33 -19.96
CA ALA A 17 10.96 -8.96 -20.69
C ALA A 17 10.68 -8.82 -22.20
N GLU A 18 9.87 -9.70 -22.78
CA GLU A 18 9.44 -9.62 -24.17
C GLU A 18 8.57 -8.38 -24.42
N PHE A 19 7.57 -8.13 -23.56
CA PHE A 19 6.74 -6.93 -23.62
C PHE A 19 7.57 -5.64 -23.53
N LEU A 20 8.59 -5.65 -22.67
CA LEU A 20 9.52 -4.55 -22.51
C LEU A 20 10.60 -4.51 -23.61
N ASN A 21 10.58 -5.41 -24.58
CA ASN A 21 11.57 -5.56 -25.64
C ASN A 21 13.02 -5.68 -25.11
N MET A 22 13.20 -6.29 -23.94
CA MET A 22 14.48 -6.53 -23.28
C MET A 22 15.20 -7.77 -23.82
N LYS A 23 15.14 -8.00 -25.14
CA LYS A 23 15.71 -9.19 -25.80
C LYS A 23 17.24 -9.33 -25.62
N ALA A 24 17.91 -8.28 -25.15
CA ALA A 24 19.37 -8.18 -25.13
C ALA A 24 20.09 -8.83 -23.93
N CYS A 25 19.41 -9.26 -22.86
CA CYS A 25 20.12 -9.73 -21.65
C CYS A 25 19.48 -10.94 -20.95
N PRO A 26 19.73 -12.18 -21.44
CA PRO A 26 19.19 -13.40 -20.84
C PRO A 26 19.61 -13.60 -19.37
N LYS A 27 20.82 -13.18 -19.01
CA LYS A 27 21.39 -13.35 -17.66
C LYS A 27 20.67 -12.50 -16.61
N SER A 28 20.25 -11.27 -16.96
CA SER A 28 19.54 -10.41 -16.03
C SER A 28 18.12 -10.91 -15.77
N ILE A 29 17.44 -11.43 -16.79
CA ILE A 29 16.14 -12.10 -16.67
C ILE A 29 16.26 -13.35 -15.79
N GLN A 30 17.26 -14.20 -16.04
CA GLN A 30 17.47 -15.39 -15.21
C GLN A 30 17.73 -15.03 -13.74
N ARG A 31 18.57 -14.03 -13.48
CA ARG A 31 18.83 -13.54 -12.11
C ARG A 31 17.56 -13.02 -11.43
N ALA A 32 16.65 -12.39 -12.18
CA ALA A 32 15.36 -11.95 -11.65
C ALA A 32 14.46 -13.14 -11.31
N ILE A 33 14.41 -14.16 -12.18
CA ILE A 33 13.69 -15.42 -11.93
C ILE A 33 14.21 -16.10 -10.66
N ASP A 34 15.53 -16.24 -10.53
CA ASP A 34 16.16 -16.90 -9.38
C ASP A 34 15.83 -16.16 -8.06
N ARG A 35 15.82 -14.83 -8.08
CA ARG A 35 15.45 -14.00 -6.91
C ARG A 35 13.99 -14.17 -6.51
N VAL A 36 13.07 -14.20 -7.48
CA VAL A 36 11.64 -14.42 -7.20
C VAL A 36 11.41 -15.82 -6.66
N GLN A 37 12.06 -16.83 -7.24
CA GLN A 37 11.99 -18.20 -6.75
C GLN A 37 12.53 -18.32 -5.32
N GLN A 38 13.68 -17.71 -5.03
CA GLN A 38 14.24 -17.69 -3.68
C GLN A 38 13.29 -17.05 -2.66
N ALA A 39 12.57 -15.99 -3.04
CA ALA A 39 11.58 -15.35 -2.17
C ALA A 39 10.31 -16.20 -1.99
N LEU A 40 9.87 -16.92 -3.01
CA LEU A 40 8.79 -17.90 -2.90
C LEU A 40 9.18 -19.06 -1.97
N ASP A 41 10.37 -19.62 -2.13
CA ASP A 41 10.90 -20.71 -1.32
C ASP A 41 11.08 -20.29 0.15
N ALA A 42 11.45 -19.03 0.39
CA ALA A 42 11.53 -18.44 1.71
C ALA A 42 10.16 -18.09 2.34
N GLY A 43 9.07 -18.23 1.59
CA GLY A 43 7.73 -17.85 2.02
C GLY A 43 7.56 -16.34 2.25
N THR A 44 8.43 -15.51 1.67
CA THR A 44 8.38 -14.04 1.80
C THR A 44 7.44 -13.40 0.79
N LEU A 45 7.13 -14.09 -0.31
CA LEU A 45 6.10 -13.68 -1.27
C LEU A 45 4.76 -14.35 -0.92
N LEU A 46 3.79 -13.53 -0.48
CA LEU A 46 2.37 -13.87 -0.41
C LEU A 46 1.98 -15.02 0.55
N GLN A 47 2.15 -14.82 1.86
CA GLN A 47 1.23 -15.43 2.82
C GLN A 47 -0.07 -14.60 2.91
N CYS A 48 -0.83 -14.53 1.80
CA CYS A 48 -2.12 -13.81 1.78
C CYS A 48 -3.24 -14.48 2.60
N GLY A 49 -2.96 -15.58 3.32
CA GLY A 49 -3.97 -16.36 4.06
C GLY A 49 -3.78 -16.46 5.57
N GLY A 50 -2.66 -15.98 6.13
CA GLY A 50 -2.35 -16.10 7.56
C GLY A 50 -2.37 -14.75 8.25
N MET A 51 -2.96 -14.63 9.46
CA MET A 51 -2.94 -13.42 10.28
C MET A 51 -1.54 -13.02 10.81
N ALA A 52 -0.46 -13.49 10.16
CA ALA A 52 0.91 -13.12 10.48
C ALA A 52 1.17 -11.67 10.04
N PHE A 53 1.92 -10.94 10.88
CA PHE A 53 2.00 -9.49 10.85
C PHE A 53 2.38 -8.92 9.47
N PRO A 54 1.60 -7.97 8.91
CA PRO A 54 1.85 -7.35 7.60
C PRO A 54 3.14 -6.52 7.51
N GLY A 55 3.93 -6.41 8.59
CA GLY A 55 5.14 -5.60 8.63
C GLY A 55 6.31 -6.19 7.84
N ALA A 56 6.53 -7.52 7.92
CA ALA A 56 7.69 -8.16 7.30
C ALA A 56 7.60 -8.18 5.77
N GLU A 57 6.42 -8.51 5.23
CA GLU A 57 6.17 -8.51 3.78
C GLU A 57 6.29 -7.11 3.19
N LEU A 58 5.70 -6.09 3.84
CA LEU A 58 5.83 -4.70 3.40
C LEU A 58 7.28 -4.23 3.42
N GLN A 59 8.07 -4.65 4.42
CA GLN A 59 9.48 -4.30 4.50
C GLN A 59 10.29 -4.99 3.37
N ALA A 60 10.04 -6.27 3.09
CA ALA A 60 10.69 -6.99 2.00
C ALA A 60 10.34 -6.37 0.64
N MET A 61 9.06 -6.03 0.42
CA MET A 61 8.61 -5.36 -0.79
C MET A 61 9.30 -3.99 -0.94
N ARG A 62 9.40 -3.22 0.14
CA ARG A 62 10.14 -1.94 0.15
C ARG A 62 11.60 -2.11 -0.25
N THR A 63 12.28 -3.14 0.26
CA THR A 63 13.67 -3.43 -0.12
C THR A 63 13.80 -3.71 -1.61
N HIS A 64 12.94 -4.58 -2.16
CA HIS A 64 12.96 -4.90 -3.60
C HIS A 64 12.68 -3.68 -4.50
N ILE A 65 11.78 -2.81 -4.05
CA ILE A 65 11.48 -1.54 -4.71
C ILE A 65 12.73 -0.63 -4.72
N CYS A 66 13.38 -0.43 -3.58
CA CYS A 66 14.60 0.39 -3.51
C CYS A 66 15.74 -0.18 -4.37
N ASP A 67 15.92 -1.49 -4.38
CA ASP A 67 16.92 -2.16 -5.24
C ASP A 67 16.63 -1.94 -6.73
N PHE A 68 15.35 -2.00 -7.11
CA PHE A 68 14.91 -1.75 -8.48
C PHE A 68 15.15 -0.30 -8.89
N GLU A 69 14.85 0.66 -8.01
CA GLU A 69 15.11 2.09 -8.26
C GLU A 69 16.59 2.41 -8.41
N GLN A 70 17.44 1.86 -7.55
CA GLN A 70 18.90 1.98 -7.70
C GLN A 70 19.36 1.39 -9.03
N SER A 71 18.86 0.20 -9.37
CA SER A 71 19.18 -0.44 -10.65
C SER A 71 18.73 0.39 -11.84
N LEU A 72 17.56 1.03 -11.78
CA LEU A 72 17.07 1.95 -12.81
C LEU A 72 17.94 3.20 -12.91
N ALA A 73 18.38 3.78 -11.79
CA ALA A 73 19.21 4.97 -11.76
C ALA A 73 20.57 4.77 -12.45
N ASP A 74 21.12 3.57 -12.36
CA ASP A 74 22.38 3.18 -13.00
C ASP A 74 22.26 2.90 -14.51
N LEU A 75 21.03 2.83 -15.06
CA LEU A 75 20.82 2.58 -16.48
C LEU A 75 21.17 3.80 -17.36
N PRO A 76 21.58 3.56 -18.62
CA PRO A 76 21.76 4.62 -19.61
C PRO A 76 20.52 5.52 -19.72
N LEU A 77 20.76 6.81 -20.01
CA LEU A 77 19.70 7.83 -20.09
C LEU A 77 18.58 7.44 -21.07
N GLU A 78 18.93 6.83 -22.20
CA GLU A 78 17.98 6.35 -23.21
C GLU A 78 17.03 5.29 -22.63
N THR A 79 17.57 4.32 -21.89
CA THR A 79 16.76 3.26 -21.26
C THR A 79 15.83 3.82 -20.18
N ARG A 80 16.31 4.81 -19.41
CA ARG A 80 15.48 5.52 -18.43
C ARG A 80 14.34 6.30 -19.11
N ALA A 81 14.63 7.00 -20.20
CA ALA A 81 13.61 7.72 -20.97
C ALA A 81 12.54 6.76 -21.52
N MET A 82 12.94 5.59 -22.03
CA MET A 82 11.99 4.56 -22.48
C MET A 82 11.11 4.03 -21.34
N TRP A 83 11.68 3.86 -20.15
CA TRP A 83 10.94 3.48 -18.95
C TRP A 83 9.90 4.55 -18.60
N ASP A 84 10.30 5.81 -18.54
CA ASP A 84 9.41 6.93 -18.23
C ASP A 84 8.25 7.02 -19.24
N ASP A 85 8.52 6.83 -20.53
CA ASP A 85 7.50 6.87 -21.58
C ASP A 85 6.47 5.74 -21.40
N ARG A 86 6.93 4.53 -21.03
CA ARG A 86 6.04 3.41 -20.72
C ARG A 86 5.24 3.64 -19.45
N MET A 87 5.84 4.22 -18.42
CA MET A 87 5.13 4.58 -17.18
C MET A 87 4.08 5.67 -17.43
N ARG A 88 4.34 6.63 -18.32
CA ARG A 88 3.33 7.59 -18.78
C ARG A 88 2.19 6.90 -19.53
N ALA A 89 2.46 5.89 -20.34
CA ALA A 89 1.38 5.14 -20.99
C ALA A 89 0.45 4.46 -19.96
N TRP A 90 0.96 4.08 -18.78
CA TRP A 90 0.14 3.50 -17.72
C TRP A 90 -0.82 4.50 -17.07
N THR A 91 -0.50 5.79 -17.02
CA THR A 91 -1.43 6.81 -16.52
C THR A 91 -2.65 6.98 -17.41
N MET A 92 -2.52 6.59 -18.68
CA MET A 92 -3.58 6.66 -19.69
C MET A 92 -4.45 5.40 -19.76
N LEU A 93 -4.16 4.37 -18.94
CA LEU A 93 -4.97 3.15 -18.93
C LEU A 93 -6.40 3.45 -18.43
N PRO A 94 -7.44 2.82 -19.02
CA PRO A 94 -8.82 3.04 -18.64
C PRO A 94 -9.14 2.59 -17.20
N HIS A 95 -8.24 1.82 -16.57
CA HIS A 95 -8.42 1.33 -15.21
C HIS A 95 -7.94 2.37 -14.19
N ALA A 96 -8.88 3.13 -13.61
CA ALA A 96 -8.62 4.25 -12.70
C ALA A 96 -7.62 3.96 -11.57
N ARG A 97 -7.61 2.74 -11.00
CA ARG A 97 -6.64 2.34 -9.97
C ARG A 97 -5.19 2.30 -10.49
N MET A 98 -4.99 1.74 -11.68
CA MET A 98 -3.66 1.62 -12.29
C MET A 98 -3.16 3.00 -12.71
N ALA A 99 -4.05 3.81 -13.29
CA ALA A 99 -3.76 5.19 -13.66
C ALA A 99 -3.34 6.04 -12.43
N ALA A 100 -4.06 5.93 -11.31
CA ALA A 100 -3.72 6.62 -10.07
C ALA A 100 -2.37 6.17 -9.48
N MET A 101 -2.06 4.87 -9.53
CA MET A 101 -0.76 4.35 -9.10
C MET A 101 0.37 4.88 -10.00
N ALA A 102 0.19 4.80 -11.31
CA ALA A 102 1.17 5.32 -12.27
C ALA A 102 1.41 6.82 -12.10
N ALA A 103 0.34 7.60 -11.87
CA ALA A 103 0.44 9.04 -11.63
C ALA A 103 1.27 9.36 -10.39
N MET A 104 1.05 8.63 -9.28
CA MET A 104 1.88 8.82 -8.09
C MET A 104 3.35 8.44 -8.32
N ILE A 105 3.61 7.32 -8.98
CA ILE A 105 5.00 6.89 -9.26
C ILE A 105 5.72 7.95 -10.09
N ALA A 106 5.02 8.51 -11.09
CA ALA A 106 5.54 9.57 -11.93
C ALA A 106 5.79 10.88 -11.16
N GLU A 107 4.96 11.22 -10.17
CA GLU A 107 5.08 12.45 -9.39
C GLU A 107 6.18 12.38 -8.32
N HIS A 108 6.33 11.22 -7.66
CA HIS A 108 7.19 11.11 -6.48
C HIS A 108 8.62 10.64 -6.78
N HIS A 109 8.87 10.08 -7.98
CA HIS A 109 10.17 9.49 -8.38
C HIS A 109 10.75 8.42 -7.42
N ILE A 110 10.00 8.07 -6.37
CA ILE A 110 10.32 7.11 -5.32
C ILE A 110 9.01 6.40 -4.98
N TRP A 111 9.03 5.08 -5.00
CA TRP A 111 7.97 4.21 -4.55
C TRP A 111 8.11 4.04 -3.03
N ASP A 112 7.94 5.14 -2.30
CA ASP A 112 7.62 5.12 -0.87
C ASP A 112 6.14 5.46 -0.73
N PRO A 113 5.23 4.47 -0.85
CA PRO A 113 3.81 4.74 -0.78
C PRO A 113 3.50 5.38 0.58
N PRO A 114 2.63 6.40 0.62
CA PRO A 114 2.29 7.06 1.88
C PRO A 114 1.86 6.04 2.93
N ARG A 115 2.23 6.24 4.19
CA ARG A 115 1.96 5.26 5.27
C ARG A 115 0.49 4.84 5.35
N TRP A 116 -0.42 5.76 5.02
CA TRP A 116 -1.85 5.52 5.03
C TRP A 116 -2.37 4.66 3.88
N TRP A 117 -1.59 4.48 2.81
CA TRP A 117 -1.99 3.78 1.58
C TRP A 117 -2.31 2.31 1.81
N SER A 118 -1.46 1.58 2.55
CA SER A 118 -1.69 0.16 2.86
C SER A 118 -2.99 -0.05 3.65
N ALA A 119 -3.28 0.81 4.63
CA ALA A 119 -4.54 0.78 5.36
C ALA A 119 -5.74 1.12 4.45
N HIS A 120 -5.54 1.97 3.44
CA HIS A 120 -6.58 2.30 2.46
C HIS A 120 -6.95 1.12 1.58
N LEU A 121 -5.94 0.45 1.01
CA LEU A 121 -6.14 -0.73 0.16
C LEU A 121 -6.84 -1.88 0.91
N SER A 122 -6.49 -2.08 2.17
CA SER A 122 -7.14 -3.07 3.04
C SER A 122 -8.52 -2.64 3.58
N LYS A 123 -8.99 -1.43 3.24
CA LYS A 123 -10.24 -0.82 3.75
C LYS A 123 -10.30 -0.72 5.28
N THR A 124 -9.15 -0.74 5.95
CA THR A 124 -9.02 -0.57 7.42
C THR A 124 -8.60 0.85 7.82
N CYS A 125 -8.37 1.71 6.83
CA CYS A 125 -7.95 3.08 7.02
C CYS A 125 -8.94 3.93 7.83
N ARG A 126 -8.40 4.98 8.44
CA ARG A 126 -9.16 6.08 9.03
C ARG A 126 -8.99 7.32 8.16
N PRO A 127 -10.07 7.90 7.62
CA PRO A 127 -9.97 9.07 6.75
C PRO A 127 -9.41 10.29 7.49
N CYS A 128 -8.53 11.03 6.84
CA CYS A 128 -8.02 12.29 7.34
C CYS A 128 -9.08 13.39 7.13
N THR A 129 -9.73 13.82 8.22
CA THR A 129 -10.73 14.89 8.15
C THR A 129 -10.13 16.21 7.63
N PHE A 130 -8.87 16.50 7.96
CA PHE A 130 -8.19 17.70 7.49
C PHE A 130 -7.86 17.65 6.00
N TRP A 131 -7.61 16.48 5.43
CA TRP A 131 -7.36 16.33 4.00
C TRP A 131 -8.61 16.59 3.16
N LEU A 132 -9.75 16.05 3.62
CA LEU A 132 -11.05 16.31 2.99
C LEU A 132 -11.39 17.81 2.93
N ASP A 133 -10.95 18.57 3.93
CA ASP A 133 -11.12 20.03 3.99
C ASP A 133 -9.98 20.82 3.29
N ARG A 134 -9.00 20.15 2.67
CA ARG A 134 -7.78 20.76 2.11
C ARG A 134 -6.96 21.59 3.13
N ARG A 135 -6.95 21.18 4.40
CA ARG A 135 -6.22 21.82 5.51
C ARG A 135 -5.14 20.93 6.13
N CYS A 136 -4.94 19.71 5.63
CA CYS A 136 -3.88 18.84 6.13
C CYS A 136 -2.51 19.38 5.74
N ARG A 137 -1.61 19.53 6.72
CA ARG A 137 -0.22 19.99 6.50
C ARG A 137 0.80 18.86 6.49
N HIS A 138 0.38 17.64 6.80
CA HIS A 138 1.29 16.51 6.96
C HIS A 138 1.63 15.80 5.63
N GLY A 139 0.95 16.17 4.53
CA GLY A 139 1.15 15.53 3.22
C GLY A 139 1.10 14.01 3.34
N ASP A 140 2.11 13.35 2.77
CA ASP A 140 2.22 11.88 2.76
C ASP A 140 2.68 11.27 4.07
N ALA A 141 3.26 12.08 4.96
CA ALA A 141 3.60 11.67 6.32
C ALA A 141 2.36 11.61 7.24
N CYS A 142 1.16 11.95 6.75
CA CYS A 142 -0.05 11.85 7.54
C CYS A 142 -0.33 10.39 7.96
N ALA A 143 -0.57 10.17 9.25
CA ALA A 143 -0.98 8.86 9.77
C ALA A 143 -2.43 8.49 9.38
N PHE A 144 -3.18 9.43 8.81
CA PHE A 144 -4.58 9.24 8.38
C PHE A 144 -4.66 9.20 6.85
N CYS A 145 -5.71 8.56 6.35
CA CYS A 145 -5.85 8.29 4.93
C CYS A 145 -6.32 9.48 4.11
N HIS A 146 -5.60 9.74 3.03
CA HIS A 146 -5.90 10.75 2.01
C HIS A 146 -6.52 10.14 0.74
N GLY A 147 -6.75 8.83 0.73
CA GLY A 147 -7.27 8.10 -0.42
C GLY A 147 -8.67 8.56 -0.84
N PRO A 148 -9.01 8.41 -2.13
CA PRO A 148 -10.32 8.80 -2.66
C PRO A 148 -11.46 7.93 -2.08
N GLY A 149 -12.70 8.38 -2.24
CA GLY A 149 -13.89 7.62 -1.81
C GLY A 149 -14.24 7.74 -0.32
N HIS A 150 -13.44 8.47 0.47
CA HIS A 150 -13.82 8.82 1.83
C HIS A 150 -14.86 9.94 1.85
N GLN A 151 -15.99 9.68 2.49
CA GLN A 151 -17.00 10.69 2.76
C GLN A 151 -16.75 11.36 4.11
N HIS A 152 -17.03 12.65 4.19
CA HIS A 152 -16.93 13.38 5.45
C HIS A 152 -17.98 12.83 6.43
N SER A 153 -17.55 12.02 7.41
CA SER A 153 -18.45 11.60 8.47
C SER A 153 -18.92 12.84 9.22
N LYS A 154 -20.24 13.03 9.35
CA LYS A 154 -20.77 14.13 10.15
C LYS A 154 -20.43 13.86 11.61
N ARG A 155 -19.48 14.62 12.15
CA ARG A 155 -19.14 14.55 13.57
C ARG A 155 -20.43 14.78 14.38
N PRO A 156 -20.79 13.89 15.33
CA PRO A 156 -21.91 14.12 16.21
C PRO A 156 -21.78 15.48 16.91
N SER A 157 -22.91 16.19 17.07
CA SER A 157 -22.93 17.50 17.73
C SER A 157 -22.30 17.40 19.13
N LYS A 158 -21.71 18.50 19.61
CA LYS A 158 -21.10 18.56 20.96
C LYS A 158 -22.08 18.06 22.03
N LYS A 159 -23.33 18.55 21.99
CA LYS A 159 -24.42 18.13 22.91
C LYS A 159 -24.62 16.61 22.92
N LEU A 160 -24.59 15.95 21.75
CA LEU A 160 -24.76 14.50 21.66
C LEU A 160 -23.55 13.75 22.22
N ARG A 161 -22.32 14.25 21.98
CA ARG A 161 -21.09 13.67 22.55
C ARG A 161 -21.08 13.78 24.07
N ASP A 162 -21.36 14.97 24.60
CA ASP A 162 -21.42 15.23 26.04
C ASP A 162 -22.49 14.34 26.72
N ARG A 163 -23.64 14.11 26.06
CA ARG A 163 -24.67 13.19 26.56
C ARG A 163 -24.17 11.73 26.61
N ARG A 164 -23.45 11.26 25.57
CA ARG A 164 -22.87 9.91 25.54
C ARG A 164 -21.79 9.74 26.60
N ASP A 165 -20.95 10.75 26.81
CA ASP A 165 -19.88 10.71 27.81
C ASP A 165 -20.44 10.70 29.23
N LYS A 166 -21.45 11.54 29.52
CA LYS A 166 -22.18 11.51 30.81
C LYS A 166 -22.84 10.16 31.07
N LEU A 167 -23.42 9.53 30.04
CA LEU A 167 -24.02 8.20 30.17
C LEU A 167 -22.97 7.13 30.48
N LYS A 168 -21.84 7.12 29.76
CA LYS A 168 -20.72 6.20 30.04
C LYS A 168 -20.19 6.36 31.47
N HIS A 169 -20.00 7.60 31.92
CA HIS A 169 -19.55 7.88 33.29
C HIS A 169 -20.56 7.38 34.33
N ARG A 170 -21.87 7.55 34.10
CA ARG A 170 -22.92 6.99 34.99
C ARG A 170 -22.92 5.46 35.02
N MET A 171 -22.63 4.80 33.90
CA MET A 171 -22.54 3.35 33.84
C MET A 171 -21.30 2.83 34.58
N GLN A 172 -20.16 3.52 34.47
CA GLN A 172 -18.92 3.15 35.17
C GLN A 172 -18.99 3.41 36.68
N ALA A 173 -19.69 4.47 37.11
CA ALA A 173 -19.86 4.80 38.53
C ALA A 173 -20.80 3.84 39.29
N ARG A 174 -21.59 3.04 38.56
CA ARG A 174 -22.34 1.92 39.14
C ARG A 174 -21.39 0.72 39.21
N THR A 175 -20.43 0.76 40.12
CA THR A 175 -19.78 -0.48 40.56
C THR A 175 -20.88 -1.42 41.03
N PRO A 176 -20.94 -2.68 40.53
CA PRO A 176 -21.91 -3.63 41.06
C PRO A 176 -21.69 -3.72 42.56
N SER A 177 -22.77 -3.56 43.34
CA SER A 177 -22.72 -3.77 44.78
C SER A 177 -22.06 -5.12 45.04
N PRO A 178 -21.07 -5.19 45.96
CA PRO A 178 -20.38 -6.44 46.24
C PRO A 178 -21.42 -7.52 46.58
N ALA A 179 -21.28 -8.68 45.93
CA ALA A 179 -22.18 -9.80 46.15
C ALA A 179 -22.04 -10.27 47.62
N GLY A 180 -23.15 -10.26 48.38
CA GLY A 180 -23.19 -10.86 49.72
C GLY A 180 -23.76 -10.04 50.89
N LEU A 181 -24.49 -8.93 50.65
CA LEU A 181 -25.07 -8.10 51.73
C LEU A 181 -26.61 -8.11 51.80
N SER A 182 -27.28 -9.10 51.22
CA SER A 182 -28.71 -9.34 51.45
C SER A 182 -28.87 -10.41 52.52
N SER A 183 -28.87 -9.99 53.78
CA SER A 183 -29.26 -10.79 54.95
C SER A 183 -30.78 -10.83 55.10
#